data_AF-A0A2D4NXF6-F1
#
_entry.id   AF-A0A2D4NXF6-F1
#
_cell.length_a   1.000
_cell.length_b   1.000
_cell.length_c   1.000
_cell.angle_alpha   90.00
_cell.angle_beta   90.00
_cell.angle_gamma   90.00
#
_symmetry.space_group_name_H-M   'P 1'
#
loop_
_entity.id
_entity.type
_entity.pdbx_description
1 polymer ?
#
loop_
_entity_poly.entity_id
_entity_poly.type
_entity_poly.pdbx_seq_one_letter_code
_entity_poly.pdbx_strand_id
1 'polypeptide(L)'
;MLRNWARLSWGLPYFVTPRNGALHQRFSHKLQGNSAAWISEKSIDLAVPNPSWSQEMMLQFNRYMEMMKDGSWQKLPSYQSFSDHLPEGPTKEELQNRKYRLFLRSINEEGKGFEYAMFLRPSEKRVVGIFQIGPYLEGPSGFAHGGAIATILDSTVGAGVIFVSHRVVTANLNINYKSPVDLGSV
;
A
#
# COMPACT_ATOMS: atom_id res chain seq x y z
N MET A 1 -11.29 30.06 28.10
CA MET A 1 -10.55 30.76 27.05
C MET A 1 -10.44 29.82 25.85
N LEU A 2 -11.35 29.96 24.88
CA LEU A 2 -11.48 29.12 23.68
C LEU A 2 -11.80 30.06 22.52
N ARG A 3 -10.82 30.39 21.67
CA ARG A 3 -11.06 31.00 20.36
C ARG A 3 -9.95 30.60 19.37
N ASN A 4 -10.39 30.32 18.15
CA ASN A 4 -9.67 30.30 16.87
C ASN A 4 -9.02 28.99 16.39
N TRP A 5 -9.83 28.14 15.76
CA TRP A 5 -9.43 27.27 14.62
C TRP A 5 -10.50 27.20 13.52
N ALA A 6 -11.39 28.20 13.43
CA ALA A 6 -12.37 28.30 12.36
C ALA A 6 -11.86 29.25 11.28
N ARG A 7 -10.99 28.74 10.38
CA ARG A 7 -10.72 29.29 9.03
C ARG A 7 -9.72 28.37 8.32
N LEU A 8 -10.18 27.21 7.86
CA LEU A 8 -9.50 26.41 6.81
C LEU A 8 -10.42 25.34 6.19
N SER A 9 -11.74 25.52 6.22
CA SER A 9 -12.73 24.54 5.73
C SER A 9 -13.65 25.14 4.67
N TRP A 10 -13.10 25.71 3.61
CA TRP A 10 -13.85 26.03 2.41
C TRP A 10 -13.10 25.45 1.21
N GLY A 11 -13.56 24.29 0.71
CA GLY A 11 -13.13 23.80 -0.59
C GLY A 11 -12.76 22.33 -0.74
N LEU A 12 -13.32 21.38 0.02
CA LEU A 12 -13.34 19.95 -0.36
C LEU A 12 -14.62 19.29 0.16
N PRO A 13 -15.51 18.73 -0.69
CA PRO A 13 -16.51 17.78 -0.22
C PRO A 13 -15.78 16.52 0.25
N TYR A 14 -16.38 15.72 1.14
CA TYR A 14 -15.85 14.43 1.67
C TYR A 14 -15.05 14.44 2.97
N PHE A 15 -15.20 15.45 3.84
CA PHE A 15 -14.95 15.28 5.27
C PHE A 15 -16.24 15.50 6.06
N VAL A 16 -17.04 14.45 6.22
CA VAL A 16 -18.10 14.42 7.24
C VAL A 16 -17.47 13.89 8.52
N THR A 17 -17.37 14.74 9.54
CA THR A 17 -17.14 14.29 10.92
C THR A 17 -18.45 13.70 11.45
N PRO A 18 -18.45 12.56 12.15
CA PRO A 18 -19.68 12.04 12.72
C PRO A 18 -19.97 12.76 14.03
N ARG A 19 -20.97 13.65 14.04
CA ARG A 19 -21.64 14.08 15.26
C ARG A 19 -23.06 13.54 15.22
N ASN A 20 -23.31 12.55 16.08
CA ASN A 20 -24.60 12.04 16.55
C ASN A 20 -25.78 11.99 15.56
N GLY A 21 -26.20 10.77 15.25
CA GLY A 21 -27.58 10.50 14.82
C GLY A 21 -27.71 10.05 13.37
N ALA A 22 -27.91 8.74 13.22
CA ALA A 22 -28.65 8.08 12.15
C ALA A 22 -28.55 8.63 10.71
N LEU A 23 -27.74 7.97 9.89
CA LEU A 23 -28.18 7.61 8.53
C LEU A 23 -27.57 6.26 8.15
N HIS A 24 -28.37 5.21 8.31
CA HIS A 24 -28.13 3.93 7.66
C HIS A 24 -28.24 4.13 6.15
N GLN A 25 -27.12 4.39 5.46
CA GLN A 25 -26.99 4.03 4.06
C GLN A 25 -26.36 2.64 3.99
N ARG A 26 -27.25 1.65 4.02
CA ARG A 26 -26.94 0.24 3.82
C ARG A 26 -26.57 0.06 2.33
N PHE A 27 -25.29 0.22 2.00
CA PHE A 27 -24.76 -0.20 0.71
C PHE A 27 -24.68 -1.73 0.67
N SER A 28 -25.83 -2.36 0.43
CA SER A 28 -25.92 -3.77 0.05
C SER A 28 -25.76 -3.86 -1.46
N HIS A 29 -24.53 -3.83 -1.96
CA HIS A 29 -24.20 -4.50 -3.21
C HIS A 29 -23.45 -5.77 -2.85
N LYS A 30 -24.16 -6.91 -2.90
CA LYS A 30 -23.53 -8.21 -3.11
C LYS A 30 -22.75 -8.11 -4.42
N LEU A 31 -21.44 -7.90 -4.32
CA LEU A 31 -20.51 -8.11 -5.40
C LEU A 31 -19.80 -9.43 -5.12
N GLN A 32 -20.43 -10.53 -5.55
CA GLN A 32 -19.65 -11.66 -6.07
C GLN A 32 -19.03 -11.16 -7.37
N GLY A 33 -17.91 -10.44 -7.25
CA GLY A 33 -17.23 -9.80 -8.36
C GLY A 33 -15.84 -10.41 -8.52
N ASN A 34 -15.60 -10.99 -9.70
CA ASN A 34 -14.31 -11.50 -10.16
C ASN A 34 -13.15 -10.62 -9.70
N SER A 35 -12.09 -11.25 -9.18
CA SER A 35 -10.81 -10.63 -8.77
C SER A 35 -10.06 -9.91 -9.92
N ALA A 36 -10.61 -9.88 -11.13
CA ALA A 36 -10.07 -9.24 -12.31
C ALA A 36 -10.33 -7.72 -12.41
N ALA A 37 -11.08 -7.11 -11.47
CA ALA A 37 -11.57 -5.74 -11.61
C ALA A 37 -10.59 -4.61 -11.21
N TRP A 38 -9.30 -4.89 -10.98
CA TRP A 38 -8.34 -3.92 -10.43
C TRP A 38 -7.14 -3.58 -11.33
N ILE A 39 -7.17 -3.99 -12.60
CA ILE A 39 -6.06 -3.75 -13.53
C ILE A 39 -6.48 -2.65 -14.52
N SER A 40 -5.88 -1.48 -14.40
CA SER A 40 -5.86 -0.52 -15.51
C SER A 40 -4.84 -1.00 -16.53
N GLU A 41 -5.25 -1.26 -17.77
CA GLU A 41 -4.36 -1.73 -18.86
C GLU A 41 -3.21 -0.76 -19.18
N LYS A 42 -3.27 0.49 -18.71
CA LYS A 42 -2.23 1.51 -18.93
C LYS A 42 -1.27 1.71 -17.76
N SER A 43 -1.54 1.10 -16.60
CA SER A 43 -0.75 1.34 -15.38
C SER A 43 0.34 0.28 -15.24
N ILE A 44 1.60 0.73 -15.11
CA ILE A 44 2.77 -0.13 -15.01
C ILE A 44 2.88 -0.66 -13.58
N ASP A 45 2.72 -1.97 -13.40
CA ASP A 45 2.97 -2.64 -12.13
C ASP A 45 4.47 -2.65 -11.81
N LEU A 46 4.83 -2.02 -10.69
CA LEU A 46 6.19 -1.91 -10.18
C LEU A 46 6.50 -2.99 -9.12
N ALA A 47 5.54 -3.83 -8.74
CA ALA A 47 5.74 -4.98 -7.86
C ALA A 47 6.14 -6.23 -8.65
N VAL A 48 7.16 -6.09 -9.50
CA VAL A 48 7.75 -7.14 -10.34
C VAL A 48 9.28 -7.06 -10.27
N PRO A 49 10.00 -8.17 -10.54
CA PRO A 49 11.45 -8.18 -10.58
C PRO A 49 12.06 -7.08 -11.45
N ASN A 50 13.12 -6.47 -10.95
CA ASN A 50 13.98 -5.55 -11.68
C ASN A 50 15.47 -5.85 -11.37
N PRO A 51 16.43 -5.30 -12.12
CA PRO A 51 17.85 -5.61 -11.94
C PRO A 51 18.43 -5.34 -10.55
N SER A 52 17.75 -4.56 -9.71
CA SER A 52 18.20 -4.26 -8.34
C SER A 52 17.79 -5.31 -7.30
N TRP A 53 16.86 -6.21 -7.62
CA TRP A 53 16.42 -7.24 -6.68
C TRP A 53 17.55 -8.24 -6.43
N SER A 54 17.87 -8.44 -5.15
CA SER A 54 18.85 -9.44 -4.72
C SER A 54 18.38 -10.85 -5.03
N GLN A 55 19.32 -11.80 -4.96
CA GLN A 55 19.00 -13.22 -5.11
C GLN A 55 17.96 -13.69 -4.07
N GLU A 56 18.04 -13.19 -2.84
CA GLU A 56 17.08 -13.53 -1.79
C GLU A 56 15.69 -12.97 -2.09
N MET A 57 15.61 -11.71 -2.55
CA MET A 57 14.35 -11.08 -2.97
C MET A 57 13.69 -11.87 -4.10
N MET A 58 14.48 -12.27 -5.10
CA MET A 58 14.03 -13.12 -6.20
C MET A 58 13.58 -14.50 -5.73
N LEU A 59 14.30 -15.11 -4.77
CA LEU A 59 13.94 -16.41 -4.21
C LEU A 59 12.58 -16.35 -3.50
N GLN A 60 12.39 -15.37 -2.61
CA GLN A 60 11.12 -15.20 -1.90
C GLN A 60 9.96 -14.86 -2.86
N PHE A 61 10.20 -14.00 -3.85
CA PHE A 61 9.19 -13.69 -4.87
C PHE A 61 8.76 -14.94 -5.63
N ASN A 62 9.71 -15.71 -6.15
CA ASN A 62 9.42 -16.93 -6.93
C ASN A 62 8.69 -17.98 -6.08
N ARG A 63 9.04 -18.10 -4.79
CA ARG A 63 8.31 -18.97 -3.86
C ARG A 63 6.83 -18.61 -3.79
N TYR A 64 6.50 -17.34 -3.61
CA TYR A 64 5.09 -16.91 -3.56
C TYR A 64 4.40 -17.01 -4.92
N MET A 65 5.11 -16.76 -6.02
CA MET A 65 4.57 -16.97 -7.38
C MET A 65 4.16 -18.44 -7.60
N GLU A 66 4.97 -19.39 -7.13
CA GLU A 66 4.63 -20.82 -7.19
C GLU A 66 3.36 -21.12 -6.38
N MET A 67 3.24 -20.54 -5.18
CA MET A 67 2.07 -20.69 -4.32
C MET A 67 0.79 -20.06 -4.90
N MET A 68 0.86 -19.24 -5.95
CA MET A 68 -0.34 -18.74 -6.62
C MET A 68 -0.94 -19.73 -7.62
N LYS A 69 -0.20 -20.75 -8.05
CA LYS A 69 -0.66 -21.69 -9.09
C LYS A 69 -1.89 -22.49 -8.67
N ASP A 70 -2.07 -22.72 -7.38
CA ASP A 70 -3.26 -23.38 -6.82
C ASP A 70 -4.45 -22.40 -6.60
N GLY A 71 -4.28 -21.11 -6.92
CA GLY A 71 -5.28 -20.06 -6.76
C GLY A 71 -5.50 -19.58 -5.32
N SER A 72 -4.75 -20.11 -4.35
CA SER A 72 -4.90 -19.76 -2.94
C SER A 72 -4.25 -18.42 -2.57
N TRP A 73 -3.24 -18.01 -3.33
CA TRP A 73 -2.56 -16.71 -3.20
C TRP A 73 -2.79 -15.84 -4.42
N GLN A 74 -2.81 -14.53 -4.19
CA GLN A 74 -2.97 -13.50 -5.21
C GLN A 74 -1.88 -12.44 -5.03
N LYS A 75 -1.13 -12.14 -6.09
CA LYS A 75 -0.19 -11.01 -6.08
C LYS A 75 -0.97 -9.70 -6.14
N LEU A 76 -0.61 -8.76 -5.30
CA LEU A 76 -1.12 -7.40 -5.37
C LEU A 76 -0.25 -6.56 -6.32
N PRO A 77 -0.83 -5.89 -7.32
CA PRO A 77 -0.09 -4.93 -8.13
C PRO A 77 0.24 -3.70 -7.29
N SER A 78 1.30 -2.99 -7.66
CA SER A 78 1.72 -1.75 -7.02
C SER A 78 2.11 -0.72 -8.07
N TYR A 79 1.38 0.38 -8.11
CA TYR A 79 1.60 1.43 -9.11
C TYR A 79 2.27 2.65 -8.48
N GLN A 80 2.70 3.60 -9.31
CA GLN A 80 3.37 4.81 -8.84
C GLN A 80 2.44 5.70 -8.00
N SER A 81 1.15 5.80 -8.38
CA SER A 81 0.15 6.63 -7.73
C SER A 81 -1.08 5.82 -7.32
N PHE A 82 -1.79 6.27 -6.27
CA PHE A 82 -3.09 5.73 -5.90
C PHE A 82 -4.11 5.79 -7.05
N SER A 83 -4.07 6.86 -7.85
CA SER A 83 -4.97 7.05 -9.00
C SER A 83 -4.92 5.91 -10.01
N ASP A 84 -3.79 5.22 -10.09
CA ASP A 84 -3.57 4.13 -11.04
C ASP A 84 -4.29 2.84 -10.62
N HIS A 85 -4.72 2.76 -9.36
CA HIS A 85 -5.58 1.69 -8.84
C HIS A 85 -7.07 1.96 -9.08
N LEU A 86 -7.44 3.14 -9.58
CA LEU A 86 -8.82 3.49 -9.86
C LEU A 86 -9.23 3.08 -11.28
N PRO A 87 -10.51 2.71 -11.49
CA PRO A 87 -11.05 2.56 -12.84
C PRO A 87 -10.96 3.87 -13.63
N GLU A 88 -10.93 3.76 -14.96
CA GLU A 88 -10.95 4.94 -15.84
C GLU A 88 -12.18 5.82 -15.56
N GLY A 89 -11.98 7.14 -15.56
CA GLY A 89 -13.04 8.11 -15.29
C GLY A 89 -12.53 9.45 -14.78
N PRO A 90 -13.44 10.44 -14.59
CA PRO A 90 -13.06 11.82 -14.26
C PRO A 90 -12.26 11.93 -12.96
N THR A 91 -12.58 11.10 -11.95
CA THR A 91 -11.82 11.06 -10.69
C THR A 91 -10.37 10.64 -10.89
N LYS A 92 -10.10 9.70 -11.82
CA LYS A 92 -8.73 9.27 -12.13
C LYS A 92 -7.97 10.40 -12.83
N GLU A 93 -8.58 11.02 -13.84
CA GLU A 93 -7.99 12.15 -14.58
C GLU A 93 -7.64 13.33 -13.67
N GLU A 94 -8.55 13.72 -12.78
CA GLU A 94 -8.32 14.78 -11.79
C GLU A 94 -7.15 14.47 -10.86
N LEU A 95 -7.04 13.23 -10.38
CA LEU A 95 -5.97 12.82 -9.47
C LEU A 95 -4.62 12.67 -10.19
N GLN A 96 -4.61 12.19 -11.43
CA GLN A 96 -3.39 12.08 -12.25
C GLN A 96 -2.76 13.46 -12.50
N ASN A 97 -3.58 14.50 -12.69
CA ASN A 97 -3.11 15.87 -12.84
C ASN A 97 -2.37 16.41 -11.60
N ARG A 98 -2.59 15.83 -10.41
CA ARG A 98 -2.00 16.30 -9.15
C ARG A 98 -0.56 15.82 -8.90
N LYS A 99 0.02 15.00 -9.79
CA LYS A 99 1.39 14.47 -9.69
C LYS A 99 1.72 13.85 -8.32
N TYR A 100 0.79 13.10 -7.75
CA TYR A 100 0.99 12.38 -6.49
C TYR A 100 1.72 11.05 -6.69
N ARG A 101 2.32 10.55 -5.61
CA ARG A 101 2.95 9.23 -5.55
C ARG A 101 2.58 8.52 -4.27
N LEU A 102 2.48 7.20 -4.33
CA LEU A 102 2.47 6.37 -3.13
C LEU A 102 3.82 6.51 -2.45
N PHE A 103 3.84 6.60 -1.11
CA PHE A 103 5.07 6.85 -0.39
C PHE A 103 6.12 5.74 -0.58
N LEU A 104 5.68 4.47 -0.61
CA LEU A 104 6.52 3.32 -0.97
C LEU A 104 7.05 3.36 -2.41
N ARG A 105 6.53 4.22 -3.28
CA ARG A 105 6.99 4.44 -4.67
C ARG A 105 7.46 5.88 -4.91
N SER A 106 7.85 6.57 -3.84
CA SER A 106 8.31 7.97 -3.94
C SER A 106 9.72 8.07 -4.52
N ILE A 107 10.59 7.11 -4.20
CA ILE A 107 11.94 6.96 -4.75
C ILE A 107 11.84 6.15 -6.04
N ASN A 108 12.20 6.77 -7.17
CA ASN A 108 12.12 6.15 -8.49
C ASN A 108 13.39 5.41 -8.90
N GLU A 109 14.50 5.64 -8.22
CA GLU A 109 15.77 5.00 -8.54
C GLU A 109 15.74 3.56 -8.04
N GLU A 110 15.83 2.60 -8.97
CA GLU A 110 15.76 1.17 -8.70
C GLU A 110 16.78 0.78 -7.62
N GLY A 111 16.31 0.01 -6.63
CA GLY A 111 17.12 -0.51 -5.54
C GLY A 111 17.51 0.51 -4.48
N LYS A 112 17.21 1.80 -4.65
CA LYS A 112 17.59 2.83 -3.69
C LYS A 112 16.59 3.01 -2.55
N GLY A 113 15.31 2.80 -2.84
CA GLY A 113 14.21 2.97 -1.90
C GLY A 113 13.60 1.65 -1.43
N PHE A 114 12.28 1.56 -1.51
CA PHE A 114 11.53 0.36 -1.16
C PHE A 114 11.37 -0.53 -2.41
N GLU A 115 12.06 -1.66 -2.43
CA GLU A 115 11.80 -2.72 -3.41
C GLU A 115 10.87 -3.75 -2.77
N TYR A 116 9.71 -4.02 -3.37
CA TYR A 116 8.73 -4.89 -2.73
C TYR A 116 7.71 -5.52 -3.67
N ALA A 117 7.13 -6.62 -3.18
CA ALA A 117 5.90 -7.21 -3.67
C ALA A 117 5.04 -7.69 -2.50
N MET A 118 3.72 -7.71 -2.70
CA MET A 118 2.79 -8.20 -1.69
C MET A 118 1.91 -9.31 -2.26
N PHE A 119 1.61 -10.29 -1.43
CA PHE A 119 0.81 -11.46 -1.74
C PHE A 119 -0.28 -11.60 -0.68
N LEU A 120 -1.50 -11.81 -1.15
CA LEU A 120 -2.69 -11.95 -0.33
C LEU A 120 -3.19 -13.38 -0.41
N ARG A 121 -3.55 -13.94 0.74
CA ARG A 121 -4.35 -15.16 0.86
C ARG A 121 -5.71 -14.82 1.46
N PRO A 122 -6.77 -14.69 0.63
CA PRO A 122 -8.08 -14.25 1.09
C PRO A 122 -8.71 -15.17 2.15
N SER A 123 -8.56 -16.48 1.99
CA SER A 123 -9.13 -17.49 2.90
C SER A 123 -8.62 -17.37 4.34
N GLU A 124 -7.37 -16.92 4.50
CA GLU A 124 -6.73 -16.75 5.80
C GLU A 124 -6.70 -15.29 6.27
N LYS A 125 -7.27 -14.35 5.50
CA LYS A 125 -7.16 -12.89 5.73
C LYS A 125 -5.71 -12.47 5.98
N ARG A 126 -4.78 -13.05 5.21
CA ARG A 126 -3.34 -12.91 5.40
C ARG A 126 -2.74 -12.16 4.23
N VAL A 127 -1.91 -11.16 4.53
CA VAL A 127 -1.01 -10.55 3.56
C VAL A 127 0.42 -10.85 3.98
N VAL A 128 1.25 -11.17 3.00
CA VAL A 128 2.70 -11.19 3.14
C VAL A 128 3.27 -10.15 2.19
N GLY A 129 4.09 -9.24 2.70
CA GLY A 129 4.95 -8.41 1.88
C GLY A 129 6.38 -8.89 1.99
N ILE A 130 7.07 -8.96 0.86
CA ILE A 130 8.51 -9.16 0.78
C ILE A 130 9.15 -7.83 0.42
N PHE A 131 10.17 -7.41 1.15
CA PHE A 131 10.74 -6.08 1.06
C PHE A 131 12.26 -6.15 1.07
N GLN A 132 12.90 -5.57 0.07
CA GLN A 132 14.33 -5.31 0.10
C GLN A 132 14.56 -3.83 0.42
N ILE A 133 15.40 -3.57 1.43
CA ILE A 133 15.62 -2.22 1.97
C ILE A 133 16.79 -1.54 1.24
N GLY A 134 16.49 -0.54 0.42
CA GLY A 134 17.52 0.22 -0.29
C GLY A 134 18.31 1.21 0.59
N PRO A 135 19.49 1.67 0.14
CA PRO A 135 20.38 2.53 0.91
C PRO A 135 19.80 3.90 1.28
N TYR A 136 18.83 4.45 0.55
CA TYR A 136 18.22 5.74 0.92
C TYR A 136 17.24 5.62 2.11
N LEU A 137 17.02 4.41 2.61
CA LEU A 137 16.19 4.14 3.79
C LEU A 137 17.03 4.03 5.07
N GLU A 138 18.30 4.42 5.05
CA GLU A 138 19.20 4.40 6.20
C GLU A 138 18.68 5.27 7.36
N GLY A 139 18.79 4.74 8.57
CA GLY A 139 18.66 5.50 9.82
C GLY A 139 20.01 5.56 10.52
N PRO A 140 20.28 4.66 11.49
CA PRO A 140 21.64 4.42 11.95
C PRO A 140 22.51 3.83 10.84
N SER A 141 23.83 4.08 10.88
CA SER A 141 24.74 3.62 9.83
C SER A 141 24.63 2.10 9.59
N GLY A 142 24.34 1.71 8.35
CA GLY A 142 24.17 0.32 7.92
C GLY A 142 22.79 -0.30 8.18
N PHE A 143 21.87 0.42 8.84
CA PHE A 143 20.56 -0.10 9.24
C PHE A 143 19.40 0.75 8.73
N ALA A 144 18.27 0.09 8.48
CA ALA A 144 17.03 0.72 8.08
C ALA A 144 16.51 1.70 9.15
N HIS A 145 16.02 2.86 8.71
CA HIS A 145 15.35 3.82 9.56
C HIS A 145 14.08 3.21 10.15
N GLY A 146 13.84 3.39 11.45
CA GLY A 146 12.65 2.85 12.12
C GLY A 146 11.33 3.30 11.47
N GLY A 147 11.28 4.53 10.96
CA GLY A 147 10.16 5.04 10.17
C GLY A 147 9.98 4.36 8.81
N ALA A 148 11.05 3.90 8.15
CA ALA A 148 10.93 3.11 6.92
C ALA A 148 10.32 1.74 7.21
N ILE A 149 10.76 1.09 8.29
CA ILE A 149 10.15 -0.16 8.78
C ILE A 149 8.67 0.07 9.16
N ALA A 150 8.35 1.16 9.86
CA ALA A 150 6.96 1.50 10.18
C ALA A 150 6.10 1.72 8.92
N THR A 151 6.65 2.37 7.90
CA THR A 151 5.99 2.60 6.61
C THR A 151 5.66 1.28 5.90
N ILE A 152 6.60 0.34 5.92
CA ILE A 152 6.42 -1.02 5.38
C ILE A 152 5.27 -1.71 6.12
N LEU A 153 5.32 -1.73 7.45
CA LEU A 153 4.30 -2.39 8.28
C LEU A 153 2.91 -1.77 8.09
N ASP A 154 2.80 -0.43 8.11
CA ASP A 154 1.55 0.29 7.86
C ASP A 154 0.97 -0.08 6.49
N SER A 155 1.81 -0.08 5.46
CA SER A 155 1.38 -0.39 4.09
C SER A 155 0.94 -1.84 3.93
N THR A 156 1.65 -2.80 4.52
CA THR A 156 1.30 -4.23 4.45
C THR A 156 0.01 -4.54 5.20
N VAL A 157 -0.14 -4.02 6.42
CA VAL A 157 -1.38 -4.19 7.21
C VAL A 157 -2.53 -3.48 6.51
N GLY A 158 -2.31 -2.25 6.02
CA GLY A 158 -3.28 -1.47 5.26
C GLY A 158 -3.76 -2.20 4.01
N ALA A 159 -2.87 -2.79 3.23
CA ALA A 159 -3.22 -3.61 2.05
C ALA A 159 -4.15 -4.77 2.41
N GLY A 160 -3.89 -5.46 3.54
CA GLY A 160 -4.74 -6.54 4.02
C GLY A 160 -6.13 -6.08 4.44
N VAL A 161 -6.22 -4.94 5.13
CA VAL A 161 -7.52 -4.40 5.61
C VAL A 161 -8.35 -3.80 4.47
N ILE A 162 -7.71 -3.10 3.52
CA ILE A 162 -8.38 -2.54 2.34
C ILE A 162 -9.03 -3.64 1.52
N PHE A 163 -8.40 -4.82 1.39
CA PHE A 163 -8.99 -5.95 0.70
C PHE A 163 -10.30 -6.44 1.37
N VAL A 164 -10.41 -6.32 2.69
CA VAL A 164 -11.59 -6.79 3.44
C VAL A 164 -12.69 -5.72 3.55
N SER A 165 -12.34 -4.43 3.58
CA SER A 165 -13.25 -3.34 3.99
C SER A 165 -13.29 -2.12 3.07
N HIS A 166 -12.57 -2.16 1.94
CA HIS A 166 -12.53 -1.19 0.85
C HIS A 166 -11.91 0.18 1.17
N ARG A 167 -12.29 0.87 2.25
CA ARG A 167 -11.76 2.20 2.60
C ARG A 167 -11.52 2.33 4.10
N VAL A 168 -10.26 2.49 4.48
CA VAL A 168 -9.84 2.65 5.87
C VAL A 168 -8.69 3.65 5.96
N VAL A 169 -8.51 4.19 7.16
CA VAL A 169 -7.32 4.96 7.54
C VAL A 169 -6.77 4.37 8.84
N THR A 170 -5.45 4.39 9.01
CA THR A 170 -4.80 3.87 10.21
C THR A 170 -5.16 4.72 11.42
N ALA A 171 -5.88 4.14 12.39
CA ALA A 171 -6.22 4.82 13.65
C ALA A 171 -5.14 4.62 14.72
N ASN A 172 -4.51 3.45 14.75
CA ASN A 172 -3.42 3.11 15.66
C ASN A 172 -2.42 2.20 14.95
N LEU A 173 -1.13 2.49 15.13
CA LEU A 173 -0.02 1.62 14.74
C LEU A 173 0.93 1.56 15.92
N ASN A 174 1.06 0.38 16.53
CA ASN A 174 1.91 0.14 17.68
C ASN A 174 2.99 -0.88 17.31
N ILE A 175 4.25 -0.47 17.35
CA ILE A 175 5.39 -1.24 16.85
C ILE A 175 6.39 -1.44 17.98
N ASN A 176 6.79 -2.69 18.19
CA ASN A 176 7.89 -3.05 19.08
C ASN A 176 9.09 -3.50 18.23
N TYR A 177 10.09 -2.64 18.07
CA TYR A 177 11.34 -2.97 17.37
C TYR A 177 12.18 -3.92 18.24
N LYS A 178 12.49 -5.11 17.71
CA LYS A 178 13.20 -6.17 18.45
C LYS A 178 14.67 -6.29 18.10
N SER A 179 14.99 -6.09 16.82
CA SER A 179 16.34 -6.14 16.27
C SER A 179 16.46 -5.07 15.18
N PRO A 180 17.67 -4.55 14.93
CA PRO A 180 17.91 -3.72 13.77
C PRO A 180 17.76 -4.53 12.48
N VAL A 181 17.48 -3.85 11.36
CA VAL A 181 17.32 -4.45 10.03
C VAL A 181 18.42 -3.88 9.14
N ASP A 182 19.26 -4.74 8.57
CA ASP A 182 20.38 -4.33 7.73
C ASP A 182 19.89 -3.75 6.40
N LEU A 183 20.58 -2.73 5.89
CA LEU A 183 20.37 -2.28 4.52
C LEU A 183 20.72 -3.40 3.52
N GLY A 184 19.95 -3.51 2.44
CA GLY A 184 20.08 -4.55 1.43
C GLY A 184 19.51 -5.91 1.82
N SER A 185 19.06 -6.09 3.07
CA SER A 185 18.39 -7.32 3.51
C SER A 185 16.95 -7.44 2.96
N VAL A 186 16.41 -8.66 3.04
CA VAL A 186 15.07 -9.08 2.55
C VAL A 186 14.27 -9.72 3.68
#